data_AF-A0A1V2MA73-F1
#
_entry.id   AF-A0A1V2MA73-F1
#
_cell.length_a   1.000
_cell.length_b   1.000
_cell.length_c   1.000
_cell.angle_alpha   90.00
_cell.angle_beta   90.00
_cell.angle_gamma   90.00
#
_symmetry.space_group_name_H-M   'P 1'
#
loop_
_entity.id
_entity.type
_entity.pdbx_description
1 polymer ?
#
loop_
_entity_poly.entity_id
_entity_poly.type
_entity_poly.pdbx_seq_one_letter_code
_entity_poly.pdbx_strand_id
1 'polypeptide(L)'
;MILHIVKDLSIFNPLVKSIARLFNTDTLLIESLILGSLEFSNGTAYISQFVSNGIHYLGMLSALIAFGGICVFFQTAQLFVNTKLSLNLYLLAKTIQAIFAYSYTLLLFPIYEAYTTGIPIQINSYRLSLVIGLFLIVGTGLKFAENMTSPVALKN
;
A
#
# COMPACT_ATOMS: atom_id res chain seq x y z
N MET A 1 1.59 -10.93 18.67
CA MET A 1 0.73 -10.87 19.88
C MET A 1 -0.59 -10.17 19.58
N ILE A 2 -0.59 -8.96 18.99
CA ILE A 2 -1.82 -8.24 18.61
C ILE A 2 -2.59 -8.98 17.51
N LEU A 3 -1.90 -9.55 16.52
CA LEU A 3 -2.57 -10.33 15.47
C LEU A 3 -3.45 -11.46 16.01
N HIS A 4 -2.97 -12.21 17.01
CA HIS A 4 -3.74 -13.32 17.60
C HIS A 4 -4.99 -12.80 18.29
N ILE A 5 -4.86 -11.73 19.09
CA ILE A 5 -6.00 -11.08 19.77
C ILE A 5 -7.06 -10.64 18.75
N VAL A 6 -6.64 -10.02 17.64
CA VAL A 6 -7.56 -9.54 16.60
C VAL A 6 -8.22 -10.71 15.86
N LYS A 7 -7.47 -11.76 15.54
CA LYS A 7 -8.00 -12.95 14.87
C LYS A 7 -8.99 -13.74 15.73
N ASP A 8 -8.82 -13.71 17.04
CA ASP A 8 -9.69 -14.39 17.99
C ASP A 8 -11.02 -13.65 18.22
N LEU A 9 -11.16 -12.42 17.73
CA LEU A 9 -12.44 -11.70 17.75
C LEU A 9 -13.45 -12.40 16.85
N SER A 10 -14.62 -12.73 17.42
CA SER A 10 -15.71 -13.40 16.70
C SER A 10 -16.19 -12.65 15.45
N ILE A 11 -16.03 -11.33 15.42
CA ILE A 11 -16.41 -10.46 14.30
C ILE A 11 -15.37 -10.40 13.18
N PHE A 12 -14.11 -10.78 13.45
CA PHE A 12 -13.01 -10.61 12.49
C PHE A 12 -13.23 -11.42 11.22
N ASN A 13 -13.50 -12.71 11.35
CA ASN A 13 -13.69 -13.59 10.19
C ASN A 13 -14.90 -13.20 9.31
N PRO A 14 -16.10 -12.89 9.87
CA PRO A 14 -17.21 -12.34 9.10
C PRO A 14 -16.88 -11.03 8.39
N LEU A 15 -16.15 -10.13 9.05
CA LEU A 15 -15.74 -8.84 8.48
C LEU A 15 -14.82 -9.05 7.28
N VAL A 16 -13.74 -9.83 7.45
CA VAL A 16 -12.79 -10.15 6.37
C VAL A 16 -13.51 -10.77 5.18
N LYS A 17 -14.40 -11.75 5.40
CA LYS A 17 -15.18 -12.39 4.33
C LYS A 17 -16.10 -11.40 3.62
N SER A 18 -16.73 -10.49 4.34
CA SER A 18 -17.64 -9.49 3.76
C SER A 18 -16.89 -8.51 2.87
N ILE A 19 -15.75 -8.02 3.35
CA ILE A 19 -14.87 -7.12 2.58
C ILE A 19 -14.31 -7.86 1.35
N ALA A 20 -13.85 -9.11 1.52
CA ALA A 20 -13.33 -9.91 0.40
C ALA A 20 -14.37 -10.11 -0.70
N ARG A 21 -15.64 -10.38 -0.34
CA ARG A 21 -16.76 -10.46 -1.30
C ARG A 21 -17.05 -9.12 -1.96
N LEU A 22 -17.04 -8.02 -1.20
CA LEU A 22 -17.27 -6.67 -1.74
C LEU A 22 -16.24 -6.31 -2.82
N PHE A 23 -14.98 -6.69 -2.63
CA PHE A 23 -13.89 -6.42 -3.56
C PHE A 23 -13.62 -7.56 -4.55
N ASN A 24 -14.42 -8.63 -4.52
CA ASN A 24 -14.22 -9.84 -5.33
C ASN A 24 -12.76 -10.34 -5.32
N THR A 25 -12.17 -10.42 -4.12
CA THR A 25 -10.75 -10.77 -3.91
C THR A 25 -10.61 -11.89 -2.89
N ASP A 26 -9.41 -12.47 -2.80
CA ASP A 26 -9.10 -13.47 -1.80
C ASP A 26 -9.21 -12.88 -0.38
N THR A 27 -9.90 -13.63 0.50
CA THR A 27 -9.94 -13.37 1.94
C THR A 27 -8.56 -13.20 2.55
N LEU A 28 -7.56 -13.94 2.09
CA LEU A 28 -6.20 -13.89 2.64
C LEU A 28 -5.52 -12.55 2.35
N LEU A 29 -5.79 -11.94 1.18
CA LEU A 29 -5.28 -10.60 0.85
C LEU A 29 -5.89 -9.53 1.75
N ILE A 30 -7.19 -9.62 2.03
CA ILE A 30 -7.88 -8.70 2.94
C ILE A 30 -7.42 -8.90 4.37
N GLU A 31 -7.31 -10.14 4.82
CA GLU A 31 -6.79 -10.48 6.14
C GLU A 31 -5.38 -9.91 6.31
N SER A 32 -4.49 -10.18 5.36
CA SER A 32 -3.12 -9.68 5.37
C SER A 32 -3.06 -8.15 5.34
N LEU A 33 -3.93 -7.49 4.58
CA LEU A 33 -4.02 -6.04 4.53
C LEU A 33 -4.37 -5.47 5.91
N ILE A 34 -5.39 -6.02 6.59
CA ILE A 34 -5.81 -5.54 7.91
C ILE A 34 -4.72 -5.82 8.95
N LEU A 35 -4.23 -7.06 9.00
CA LEU A 35 -3.22 -7.49 9.97
C LEU A 35 -1.89 -6.73 9.79
N GLY A 36 -1.42 -6.58 8.54
CA GLY A 36 -0.21 -5.84 8.23
C GLY A 36 -0.36 -4.32 8.38
N SER A 37 -1.56 -3.78 8.20
CA SER A 37 -1.83 -2.37 8.52
C SER A 37 -1.80 -2.12 10.02
N LEU A 38 -2.18 -3.08 10.87
CA LEU A 38 -2.10 -2.94 12.33
C LEU A 38 -0.67 -3.12 12.84
N GLU A 39 -0.04 -4.24 12.49
CA GLU A 39 1.29 -4.64 12.96
C GLU A 39 2.15 -5.12 11.79
N PHE A 40 2.99 -4.21 11.28
CA PHE A 40 3.79 -4.43 10.07
C PHE A 40 4.65 -5.71 10.13
N SER A 41 5.40 -5.93 11.21
CA SER A 41 6.32 -7.07 11.32
C SER A 41 5.59 -8.41 11.21
N ASN A 42 4.56 -8.62 12.04
CA ASN A 42 3.83 -9.89 12.04
C ASN A 42 2.95 -10.04 10.80
N GLY A 43 2.35 -8.96 10.28
CA GLY A 43 1.50 -9.04 9.09
C GLY A 43 2.30 -9.32 7.81
N THR A 44 3.50 -8.77 7.69
CA THR A 44 4.40 -9.12 6.58
C THR A 44 4.95 -10.52 6.69
N ALA A 45 5.31 -10.98 7.89
CA ALA A 45 5.68 -12.37 8.12
C ALA A 45 4.52 -13.33 7.73
N TYR A 46 3.28 -12.98 8.07
CA TYR A 46 2.10 -13.76 7.71
C TYR A 46 1.91 -13.88 6.19
N ILE A 47 1.85 -12.78 5.45
CA ILE A 47 1.62 -12.83 4.00
C ILE A 47 2.81 -13.42 3.23
N SER A 48 4.04 -13.31 3.76
CA SER A 48 5.25 -13.82 3.11
C SER A 48 5.19 -15.32 2.80
N GLN A 49 4.41 -16.08 3.59
CA GLN A 49 4.24 -17.52 3.41
C GLN A 49 3.40 -17.87 2.16
N PHE A 50 2.67 -16.90 1.61
CA PHE A 50 1.74 -17.08 0.50
C PHE A 50 2.21 -16.41 -0.79
N VAL A 51 3.40 -15.81 -0.82
CA VAL A 51 3.90 -15.09 -2.01
C VAL A 51 4.06 -15.99 -3.24
N SER A 52 4.27 -17.30 -3.03
CA SER A 52 4.31 -18.30 -4.11
C SER A 52 2.97 -18.50 -4.79
N ASN A 53 1.86 -18.13 -4.15
CA ASN A 53 0.51 -18.39 -4.65
C ASN A 53 0.06 -17.38 -5.70
N GLY A 54 0.83 -16.31 -5.92
CA GLY A 54 0.60 -15.37 -7.00
C GLY A 54 1.21 -14.00 -6.78
N ILE A 55 1.41 -13.30 -7.89
CA ILE A 55 2.02 -11.97 -7.92
C ILE A 55 1.28 -10.93 -7.05
N HIS A 56 -0.03 -11.08 -6.86
CA HIS A 56 -0.83 -10.18 -6.02
C HIS A 56 -0.47 -10.27 -4.53
N TYR A 57 -0.03 -11.44 -4.05
CA TYR A 57 0.48 -11.62 -2.70
C TYR A 57 1.82 -10.90 -2.50
N LEU A 58 2.72 -11.01 -3.49
CA LEU A 58 3.99 -10.29 -3.48
C LEU A 58 3.79 -8.77 -3.58
N GLY A 59 2.85 -8.33 -4.42
CA GLY A 59 2.44 -6.93 -4.51
C GLY A 59 1.90 -6.41 -3.18
N MET A 60 1.02 -7.17 -2.51
CA MET A 60 0.46 -6.81 -1.21
C MET A 60 1.54 -6.77 -0.12
N LEU A 61 2.47 -7.73 -0.11
CA LEU A 61 3.63 -7.70 0.78
C LEU A 61 4.44 -6.41 0.59
N SER A 62 4.71 -6.04 -0.67
CA SER A 62 5.43 -4.81 -1.01
C SER A 62 4.70 -3.55 -0.53
N ALA A 63 3.36 -3.52 -0.67
CA ALA A 63 2.51 -2.44 -0.19
C ALA A 63 2.56 -2.29 1.33
N LEU A 64 2.49 -3.41 2.07
CA LEU A 64 2.56 -3.43 3.53
C LEU A 64 3.92 -2.94 4.04
N ILE A 65 5.02 -3.32 3.36
CA ILE A 65 6.37 -2.83 3.65
C ILE A 65 6.47 -1.32 3.45
N ALA A 66 5.95 -0.81 2.33
CA ALA A 66 5.95 0.63 2.07
C ALA A 66 5.11 1.42 3.09
N PHE A 67 3.94 0.89 3.45
CA PHE A 67 3.04 1.52 4.43
C PHE A 67 3.66 1.57 5.83
N GLY A 68 4.27 0.47 6.29
CA GLY A 68 4.95 0.37 7.59
C GLY A 68 4.01 0.19 8.79
N GLY A 69 2.69 0.19 8.59
CA GLY A 69 1.69 -0.09 9.62
C GLY A 69 1.38 1.08 10.57
N ILE A 70 0.25 0.98 11.27
CA ILE A 70 -0.28 1.98 12.19
C ILE A 70 0.63 2.13 13.42
N CYS A 71 1.33 1.05 13.82
CA CYS A 71 2.32 1.12 14.90
C CYS A 71 3.42 2.16 14.59
N VAL A 72 3.97 2.16 13.38
CA VAL A 72 4.99 3.13 12.95
C VAL A 72 4.39 4.53 12.82
N PHE A 73 3.13 4.64 12.40
CA PHE A 73 2.41 5.91 12.38
C PHE A 73 2.35 6.56 13.77
N PHE A 74 1.94 5.84 14.82
CA PHE A 74 1.90 6.38 16.18
C PHE A 74 3.28 6.68 16.76
N GLN A 75 4.30 5.88 16.45
CA GLN A 75 5.68 6.19 16.85
C GLN A 75 6.19 7.47 16.18
N THR A 76 5.88 7.66 14.89
CA THR A 76 6.23 8.88 14.15
C THR A 76 5.45 10.08 14.66
N ALA A 77 4.19 9.89 15.09
CA ALA A 77 3.35 10.94 15.65
C ALA A 77 4.02 11.61 16.85
N GLN A 78 4.65 10.84 17.74
CA GLN A 78 5.36 11.36 18.91
C GLN A 78 6.57 12.23 18.53
N LEU A 79 7.27 11.88 17.45
CA LEU A 79 8.39 12.68 16.93
C LEU A 79 7.91 14.00 16.30
N PHE A 80 6.69 14.02 15.76
CA PHE A 80 6.15 15.18 15.06
C PHE A 80 5.55 16.24 15.98
N VAL A 81 5.27 15.91 17.26
CA VAL A 81 4.63 16.81 18.24
C VAL A 81 5.30 18.19 18.31
N ASN A 82 6.63 18.25 18.17
CA ASN A 82 7.40 19.49 18.25
C ASN A 82 7.83 20.02 16.88
N THR A 83 7.19 19.59 15.80
CA THR A 83 7.49 19.98 14.42
C THR A 83 6.28 20.63 13.76
N LYS A 84 6.50 21.35 12.65
CA LYS A 84 5.41 21.88 11.80
C LYS A 84 4.87 20.83 10.81
N LEU A 85 5.26 19.57 10.94
CA LEU A 85 4.88 18.53 10.00
C LEU A 85 3.48 17.99 10.32
N SER A 86 2.69 17.80 9.25
CA SER A 86 1.34 17.28 9.33
C SER A 86 1.34 15.75 9.39
N LEU A 87 0.73 15.19 10.43
CA LEU A 87 0.50 13.75 10.58
C LEU A 87 -0.42 13.19 9.48
N ASN A 88 -1.43 13.96 9.09
CA ASN A 88 -2.35 13.58 8.02
C ASN A 88 -1.63 13.49 6.68
N LEU A 89 -0.73 14.43 6.39
CA LEU A 89 0.09 14.42 5.18
C LEU A 89 1.05 13.22 5.18
N TYR A 90 1.64 12.90 6.33
CA TYR A 90 2.48 11.71 6.48
C TYR A 90 1.70 10.41 6.20
N LEU A 91 0.50 10.25 6.76
CA LEU A 91 -0.34 9.08 6.51
C LEU A 91 -0.77 8.98 5.04
N LEU A 92 -1.12 10.11 4.43
CA LEU A 92 -1.45 10.18 3.00
C LEU A 92 -0.25 9.76 2.14
N ALA A 93 0.94 10.29 2.44
CA ALA A 93 2.17 9.95 1.73
C ALA A 93 2.48 8.45 1.85
N LYS A 94 2.32 7.86 3.04
CA LYS A 94 2.50 6.42 3.27
C LYS A 94 1.50 5.56 2.49
N THR A 95 0.24 5.99 2.42
CA THR A 95 -0.79 5.32 1.62
C THR A 95 -0.47 5.37 0.13
N ILE A 96 -0.09 6.54 -0.38
CA ILE A 96 0.34 6.69 -1.79
C ILE A 96 1.56 5.81 -2.08
N GLN A 97 2.55 5.80 -1.17
CA GLN A 97 3.74 4.97 -1.29
C GLN A 97 3.39 3.47 -1.37
N ALA A 98 2.42 3.00 -0.57
CA ALA A 98 1.96 1.62 -0.60
C ALA A 98 1.29 1.24 -1.93
N ILE A 99 0.47 2.13 -2.50
CA ILE A 99 -0.16 1.94 -3.81
C ILE A 99 0.89 1.85 -4.92
N PHE A 100 1.90 2.73 -4.90
CA PHE A 100 3.00 2.66 -5.85
C PHE A 100 3.83 1.38 -5.67
N ALA A 101 4.14 0.99 -4.45
CA ALA A 101 4.89 -0.24 -4.19
C ALA A 101 4.16 -1.48 -4.73
N TYR A 102 2.84 -1.60 -4.49
CA TYR A 102 2.02 -2.65 -5.07
C TYR A 102 2.11 -2.67 -6.60
N SER A 103 1.87 -1.51 -7.21
CA SER A 103 1.75 -1.38 -8.66
C SER A 103 3.09 -1.61 -9.37
N TYR A 104 4.19 -1.13 -8.79
CA TYR A 104 5.52 -1.38 -9.29
C TYR A 104 5.92 -2.84 -9.18
N THR A 105 5.58 -3.52 -8.09
CA THR A 105 5.83 -4.96 -7.99
C THR A 105 5.11 -5.71 -9.11
N LEU A 106 3.84 -5.37 -9.41
CA LEU A 106 3.12 -6.01 -10.51
C LEU A 106 3.71 -5.72 -11.91
N LEU A 107 4.26 -4.52 -12.10
CA LEU A 107 4.86 -4.09 -13.35
C LEU A 107 6.25 -4.69 -13.59
N LEU A 108 7.09 -4.73 -12.54
CA LEU A 108 8.50 -5.13 -12.64
C LEU A 108 8.72 -6.63 -12.46
N PHE A 109 7.75 -7.37 -11.91
CA PHE A 109 7.88 -8.81 -11.73
C PHE A 109 8.23 -9.59 -13.01
N PRO A 110 7.65 -9.32 -14.20
CA PRO A 110 8.04 -10.02 -15.43
C PRO A 110 9.51 -9.79 -15.81
N ILE A 111 10.11 -8.66 -15.39
CA ILE A 111 11.53 -8.38 -15.61
C ILE A 111 12.37 -9.27 -14.69
N TYR A 112 11.98 -9.39 -13.42
CA TYR A 112 12.62 -10.30 -12.46
C TYR A 112 12.52 -11.76 -12.91
N GLU A 113 11.35 -12.19 -13.36
CA GLU A 113 11.13 -13.54 -13.88
C GLU A 113 11.98 -13.81 -15.13
N ALA A 114 12.01 -12.87 -16.09
CA ALA A 114 12.85 -12.97 -17.27
C ALA A 114 14.34 -13.10 -16.92
N TYR A 115 14.82 -12.32 -15.95
CA TYR A 115 16.21 -12.38 -15.49
C TYR A 115 16.56 -13.70 -14.81
N THR A 116 15.63 -14.27 -14.03
CA THR A 116 15.88 -15.49 -13.25
C THR A 116 15.67 -16.79 -14.04
N THR A 117 14.75 -16.79 -15.01
CA THR A 117 14.37 -17.99 -15.77
C THR A 117 14.85 -17.97 -17.22
N GLY A 118 15.30 -16.82 -17.73
CA GLY A 118 15.72 -16.65 -19.12
C GLY A 118 14.56 -16.53 -20.12
N ILE A 119 13.32 -16.40 -19.65
CA ILE A 119 12.12 -16.21 -20.48
C ILE A 119 12.10 -14.77 -21.03
N PRO A 120 11.60 -14.51 -22.26
CA PRO A 120 11.48 -13.15 -22.78
C PRO A 120 10.57 -12.27 -21.90
N ILE A 121 10.95 -11.00 -21.74
CA ILE A 121 10.19 -10.02 -20.97
C ILE A 121 8.84 -9.78 -21.66
N GLN A 122 7.74 -10.09 -20.96
CA GLN A 122 6.38 -9.80 -21.40
C GLN A 122 5.76 -8.74 -20.48
N ILE A 123 5.94 -7.46 -20.81
CA ILE A 123 5.29 -6.37 -20.09
C ILE A 123 3.83 -6.25 -20.55
N ASN A 124 2.92 -6.40 -19.59
CA ASN A 124 1.51 -6.18 -19.84
C ASN A 124 1.22 -4.66 -19.95
N SER A 125 0.77 -4.23 -21.13
CA SER A 125 0.45 -2.83 -21.43
C SER A 125 -0.60 -2.23 -20.49
N TYR A 126 -1.56 -3.03 -20.02
CA TYR A 126 -2.56 -2.59 -19.05
C TYR A 126 -1.89 -2.21 -17.71
N ARG A 127 -0.97 -3.04 -17.20
CA ARG A 127 -0.22 -2.74 -15.96
C ARG A 127 0.65 -1.50 -16.09
N LEU A 128 1.29 -1.32 -17.24
CA LEU A 128 2.08 -0.12 -17.53
C LEU A 128 1.19 1.13 -17.55
N SER A 129 0.05 1.08 -18.24
CA SER A 129 -0.90 2.20 -18.29
C SER A 129 -1.47 2.56 -16.92
N LEU A 130 -1.69 1.58 -16.04
CA LEU A 130 -2.12 1.82 -14.66
C LEU A 130 -1.06 2.59 -13.87
N VAL A 131 0.21 2.20 -13.96
CA VAL A 131 1.31 2.90 -13.28
C VAL A 131 1.45 4.33 -13.80
N ILE A 132 1.41 4.53 -15.12
CA ILE A 132 1.43 5.87 -15.74
C ILE A 132 0.23 6.69 -15.25
N GLY A 133 -0.97 6.11 -15.25
CA GLY A 133 -2.19 6.75 -14.76
C GLY A 133 -2.09 7.18 -13.30
N LEU A 134 -1.52 6.33 -12.42
CA LEU A 134 -1.26 6.67 -11.02
C LEU A 134 -0.32 7.87 -10.89
N PHE A 135 0.77 7.92 -11.67
CA PHE A 135 1.67 9.08 -11.70
C PHE A 135 0.95 10.36 -12.11
N LEU A 136 0.13 10.30 -13.15
CA LEU A 136 -0.64 11.45 -13.62
C LEU A 136 -1.64 11.93 -12.57
N ILE A 137 -2.38 11.02 -11.93
CA ILE A 137 -3.35 11.36 -10.88
C ILE A 137 -2.65 12.02 -9.68
N VAL A 138 -1.56 11.43 -9.20
CA VAL A 138 -0.83 11.98 -8.04
C VAL A 138 -0.17 13.31 -8.40
N GLY A 139 0.48 13.40 -9.56
CA GLY A 139 1.14 14.62 -10.02
C GLY A 139 0.14 15.78 -10.23
N THR A 140 -1.00 15.51 -10.85
CA THR A 140 -2.06 16.52 -11.03
C THR A 140 -2.70 16.93 -9.71
N GLY A 141 -2.95 15.97 -8.81
CA GLY A 141 -3.48 16.23 -7.47
C GLY A 141 -2.55 17.11 -6.62
N LEU A 142 -1.23 16.85 -6.67
CA LEU A 142 -0.23 17.68 -5.99
C LEU A 142 -0.20 19.10 -6.55
N LYS A 143 -0.18 19.25 -7.88
CA LYS A 143 -0.20 20.57 -8.53
C LYS A 143 -1.48 21.35 -8.23
N PHE A 144 -2.62 20.67 -8.15
CA PHE A 144 -3.89 21.28 -7.77
C PHE A 144 -3.87 21.78 -6.32
N ALA A 145 -3.32 20.97 -5.39
CA ALA A 145 -3.16 21.38 -4.00
C ALA A 145 -2.21 22.58 -3.83
N GLU A 146 -1.13 22.65 -4.61
CA GLU A 146 -0.21 23.81 -4.66
C GLU A 146 -0.94 25.09 -5.11
N ASN A 147 -1.77 25.01 -6.16
CA ASN A 147 -2.55 26.14 -6.66
C ASN A 147 -3.62 26.65 -5.67
N MET A 148 -4.09 25.79 -4.75
CA MET A 148 -5.04 26.19 -3.70
C MET A 148 -4.36 26.81 -2.47
N THR A 149 -3.09 26.48 -2.23
CA THR A 149 -2.34 26.91 -1.05
C THR A 149 -1.44 28.11 -1.32
N SER A 150 -1.11 28.38 -2.60
CA SER A 150 -0.56 29.66 -3.01
C SER A 150 -1.65 30.73 -2.86
N PRO A 151 -1.53 31.66 -1.90
CA PRO A 151 -2.45 32.78 -1.89
C PRO A 151 -2.27 33.52 -3.21
N VAL A 152 -3.34 34.18 -3.63
CA VAL A 152 -3.33 35.31 -4.55
C VAL A 152 -2.31 36.33 -4.03
N ALA A 153 -1.02 36.07 -4.25
CA ALA A 153 0.05 36.96 -3.89
C ALA A 153 0.16 37.96 -5.03
N LEU A 154 -0.36 39.16 -4.76
CA LEU A 154 -0.03 40.41 -5.43
C LEU A 154 -0.50 40.50 -6.90
N LYS A 155 -1.82 40.52 -7.09
CA LYS A 155 -2.39 41.44 -8.10
C LYS A 155 -2.72 42.76 -7.40
N ASN A 156 -1.67 43.56 -7.16
CA ASN A 156 -1.81 45.01 -7.04
C ASN A 156 -1.46 45.60 -8.40
#